data_AF-A0A7G8FMU1-F1
#
_entry.id   AF-A0A7G8FMU1-F1
#
_cell.length_a   1.000
_cell.length_b   1.000
_cell.length_c   1.000
_cell.angle_alpha   90.00
_cell.angle_beta   90.00
_cell.angle_gamma   90.00
#
_symmetry.space_group_name_H-M   'P 1'
#
loop_
_entity.id
_entity.type
_entity.pdbx_description
1 polymer ?
#
loop_
_entity_poly.entity_id
_entity_poly.type
_entity_poly.pdbx_seq_one_letter_code
_entity_poly.pdbx_strand_id
1 'polypeptide(L)'
;MFTLTETLQALSVEVIRRLWDAGQYRDNTWLRSCHDNWIVVWAGWRAQLSMRDVDLQAEQLVETWSQQDDERFLFTEEEQGDTPLGGPMRLKATCIDDDDDEQP
;
A
#
# COMPACT_ATOMS: atom_id res chain seq x y z
N MET A 1 5.08 -16.44 -11.60
CA MET A 1 4.75 -17.46 -10.59
C MET A 1 6.04 -18.20 -10.27
N PHE A 2 6.53 -18.12 -9.03
CA PHE A 2 7.73 -18.85 -8.61
C PHE A 2 7.44 -20.34 -8.45
N THR A 3 8.41 -21.17 -8.83
CA THR A 3 8.40 -22.61 -8.61
C THR A 3 8.72 -22.96 -7.14
N LEU A 4 8.32 -24.14 -6.68
CA LEU A 4 8.61 -24.60 -5.30
C LEU A 4 10.12 -24.55 -4.98
N THR A 5 10.97 -24.88 -5.95
CA THR A 5 12.43 -24.81 -5.81
C THR A 5 12.93 -23.40 -5.57
N GLU A 6 12.40 -22.42 -6.30
CA GLU A 6 12.79 -21.01 -6.13
C GLU A 6 12.28 -20.44 -4.80
N THR A 7 11.10 -20.88 -4.34
CA THR A 7 10.60 -20.48 -3.01
C THR A 7 11.47 -21.04 -1.88
N LEU A 8 11.97 -22.27 -2.01
CA LEU A 8 12.90 -22.86 -1.05
C LEU A 8 14.26 -22.14 -1.04
N GLN A 9 14.75 -21.74 -2.22
CA GLN A 9 15.97 -20.93 -2.36
C GLN A 9 15.80 -19.54 -1.73
N ALA A 10 14.65 -18.89 -1.91
CA ALA A 10 14.38 -17.62 -1.26
C ALA A 10 14.31 -17.79 0.27
N LEU A 11 13.63 -18.83 0.77
CA LEU A 11 13.55 -19.12 2.21
C LEU A 11 14.92 -19.38 2.83
N SER A 12 15.81 -20.10 2.15
CA SER A 12 17.15 -20.36 2.66
C SER A 12 17.96 -19.06 2.80
N VAL A 13 17.88 -18.15 1.82
CA VAL A 13 18.50 -16.81 1.91
C VAL A 13 17.93 -16.00 3.08
N GLU A 14 16.63 -16.07 3.33
CA GLU A 14 15.98 -15.40 4.46
C GLU A 14 16.52 -15.92 5.81
N VAL A 15 16.66 -17.23 5.95
CA VAL A 15 17.23 -17.86 7.15
C VAL A 15 18.70 -17.45 7.34
N ILE A 16 19.49 -17.44 6.26
CA ILE A 16 20.89 -17.00 6.30
C ILE A 16 20.98 -15.54 6.76
N ARG A 17 20.13 -14.65 6.24
CA ARG A 17 20.10 -13.24 6.69
C ARG A 17 19.75 -13.11 8.17
N ARG A 18 18.73 -13.83 8.65
CA ARG A 18 18.37 -13.82 10.09
C ARG A 18 19.49 -14.33 10.99
N LEU A 19 20.21 -15.35 10.55
CA LEU A 19 21.40 -15.85 11.25
C LEU A 19 22.51 -14.79 11.30
N TRP A 20 22.72 -14.07 10.20
CA TRP A 20 23.69 -12.96 10.13
C TRP A 20 23.27 -11.75 10.96
N ASP A 21 21.99 -11.41 11.00
CA ASP A 21 21.45 -10.33 11.85
C ASP A 21 21.61 -10.66 13.34
N ALA A 22 21.53 -11.95 13.70
CA ALA A 22 21.86 -12.44 15.04
C ALA A 22 23.38 -12.50 15.32
N GLY A 23 24.23 -12.11 14.36
CA GLY A 23 25.69 -12.11 14.49
C GLY A 23 26.34 -13.49 14.37
N GLN A 24 25.60 -14.52 13.95
CA GLN A 24 26.09 -15.89 13.84
C GLN A 24 26.57 -16.21 12.41
N TYR A 25 27.61 -17.05 12.28
CA TYR A 25 28.06 -17.63 11.00
C TYR A 25 28.40 -16.63 9.86
N ARG A 26 28.79 -15.41 10.20
CA ARG A 26 29.14 -14.35 9.23
C ARG A 26 30.37 -14.68 8.37
N ASP A 27 31.32 -15.43 8.94
CA ASP A 27 32.59 -15.78 8.27
C ASP A 27 32.53 -17.10 7.49
N ASN A 28 31.37 -17.76 7.46
CA ASN A 28 31.24 -19.02 6.73
C ASN A 28 31.14 -18.74 5.22
N THR A 29 32.21 -19.05 4.50
CA THR A 29 32.34 -18.85 3.05
C THR A 29 31.28 -19.61 2.25
N TRP A 30 30.83 -20.76 2.73
CA TRP A 30 29.82 -21.56 2.05
C TRP A 30 28.44 -20.91 2.13
N LEU A 31 28.06 -20.42 3.31
CA LEU A 31 26.81 -19.68 3.50
C LEU A 31 26.79 -18.39 2.69
N ARG A 32 27.94 -17.71 2.61
CA ARG A 32 28.10 -16.51 1.78
C ARG A 32 27.91 -16.82 0.29
N SER A 33 28.51 -17.90 -0.19
CA SER A 33 28.34 -18.35 -1.58
C SER A 33 26.88 -18.74 -1.92
N CYS A 34 26.19 -19.44 -1.02
CA CYS A 34 24.77 -19.75 -1.20
C CYS A 34 23.91 -18.49 -1.21
N HIS A 35 24.19 -17.54 -0.31
CA HIS A 35 23.50 -16.26 -0.26
C HIS A 35 23.69 -15.47 -1.55
N ASP A 36 24.93 -15.29 -2.00
CA ASP A 36 25.25 -14.50 -3.20
C ASP A 36 24.64 -15.09 -4.48
N ASN A 37 24.58 -16.42 -4.62
CA ASN A 37 23.99 -17.07 -5.79
C ASN A 37 22.46 -16.97 -5.82
N TRP A 38 21.80 -17.01 -4.66
CA TRP A 38 20.34 -17.06 -4.58
C TRP A 38 19.70 -15.72 -4.20
N ILE A 39 20.51 -14.68 -3.97
CA ILE A 39 20.04 -13.35 -3.61
C ILE A 39 19.07 -12.75 -4.63
N VAL A 40 19.27 -13.05 -5.92
CA VAL A 40 18.42 -12.60 -7.02
C VAL A 40 17.04 -13.24 -6.94
N VAL A 41 16.98 -14.54 -6.66
CA VAL A 41 15.73 -15.29 -6.49
C VAL A 41 14.97 -14.77 -5.27
N TRP A 42 15.68 -14.54 -4.16
CA TRP A 42 15.12 -13.93 -2.95
C TRP A 42 14.55 -12.53 -3.20
N ALA A 43 15.29 -11.67 -3.92
CA ALA A 43 14.84 -10.31 -4.22
C ALA A 43 13.59 -10.31 -5.10
N GLY A 44 13.53 -11.17 -6.12
CA GLY A 44 12.35 -11.35 -6.95
C GLY A 44 11.15 -11.87 -6.15
N TRP A 45 11.36 -12.81 -5.24
CA TRP A 45 10.31 -13.33 -4.36
C TRP A 45 9.77 -12.25 -3.41
N ARG A 46 10.66 -11.45 -2.79
CA ARG A 46 10.27 -10.32 -1.94
C ARG A 46 9.50 -9.26 -2.71
N ALA A 47 9.91 -8.95 -3.94
CA ALA A 47 9.21 -8.01 -4.81
C ALA A 47 7.78 -8.47 -5.10
N GLN A 48 7.58 -9.75 -5.47
CA GLN A 48 6.24 -10.30 -5.68
C GLN A 48 5.38 -10.25 -4.42
N LEU A 49 5.96 -10.56 -3.26
CA LEU A 49 5.25 -10.47 -1.98
C LEU A 49 4.80 -9.03 -1.71
N SER A 50 5.70 -8.06 -1.84
CA SER A 50 5.37 -6.65 -1.61
C SER A 50 4.34 -6.11 -2.61
N MET A 51 4.39 -6.58 -3.86
CA MET A 51 3.45 -6.13 -4.89
C MET A 51 2.04 -6.64 -4.62
N ARG A 52 1.90 -7.85 -4.05
CA ARG A 52 0.61 -8.38 -3.58
C ARG A 52 0.03 -7.55 -2.43
N ASP A 53 0.88 -7.12 -1.50
CA ASP A 53 0.43 -6.31 -0.37
C ASP A 53 0.01 -4.89 -0.81
N VAL A 54 0.63 -4.35 -1.86
CA VAL A 54 0.19 -3.10 -2.49
C VAL A 54 -1.14 -3.28 -3.21
N ASP A 55 -1.34 -4.39 -3.91
CA ASP A 55 -2.60 -4.70 -4.60
C ASP A 55 -3.78 -4.76 -3.62
N LEU A 56 -3.59 -5.42 -2.48
CA LEU A 56 -4.59 -5.46 -1.40
C LEU A 56 -4.90 -4.08 -0.81
N GLN A 57 -3.90 -3.21 -0.66
CA GLN A 57 -4.11 -1.83 -0.20
C GLN A 57 -4.87 -1.01 -1.24
N ALA A 58 -4.61 -1.23 -2.53
CA ALA A 58 -5.33 -0.58 -3.61
C ALA A 58 -6.81 -1.02 -3.65
N GLU A 59 -7.08 -2.32 -3.49
CA GLU A 59 -8.46 -2.83 -3.39
C GLU A 59 -9.22 -2.21 -2.21
N GLN A 60 -8.58 -2.11 -1.04
CA GLN A 60 -9.16 -1.47 0.15
C GLN A 60 -9.44 0.03 -0.05
N LEU A 61 -8.54 0.74 -0.74
CA LEU A 61 -8.75 2.15 -1.08
C LEU A 61 -9.92 2.35 -2.04
N VAL A 62 -10.05 1.49 -3.06
CA VAL A 62 -11.17 1.53 -4.01
C VAL A 62 -12.50 1.28 -3.30
N GLU A 63 -12.54 0.32 -2.38
CA GLU A 63 -13.73 0.03 -1.57
C GLU A 63 -14.08 1.19 -0.62
N THR A 64 -13.09 1.88 -0.08
CA THR A 64 -13.30 3.07 0.76
C THR A 64 -13.86 4.25 -0.04
N TRP A 65 -13.35 4.47 -1.26
CA TRP A 65 -13.82 5.55 -2.12
C TRP A 65 -15.24 5.30 -2.66
N SER A 66 -15.59 4.06 -2.99
CA SER A 66 -16.94 3.73 -3.44
C SER A 66 -18.00 3.91 -2.34
N GLN A 67 -17.63 3.72 -1.07
CA GLN A 67 -18.49 4.00 0.09
C GLN A 67 -18.62 5.50 0.39
N GLN A 68 -17.63 6.32 0.04
CA GLN A 68 -17.67 7.78 0.25
C GLN A 68 -18.54 8.53 -0.77
N ASP A 69 -18.75 7.99 -1.97
CA ASP A 69 -19.60 8.63 -2.99
C ASP A 69 -21.10 8.60 -2.65
N ASP A 70 -21.54 7.72 -1.74
CA ASP A 70 -22.96 7.61 -1.34
C ASP A 70 -23.37 8.54 -0.19
N GLU A 71 -22.44 9.14 0.57
CA GLU A 71 -22.76 9.79 1.86
C GLU A 71 -22.40 11.27 2.02
N ARG A 72 -22.21 12.08 0.97
CA ARG A 72 -21.93 13.52 1.21
C ARG A 72 -22.33 14.51 0.12
N PHE A 73 -23.64 14.71 -0.03
CA PHE A 73 -24.16 16.02 -0.46
C PHE A 73 -24.80 16.71 0.75
N LEU A 74 -24.07 17.62 1.40
CA LEU A 74 -24.52 18.28 2.63
C LEU A 74 -25.46 19.47 2.38
N PHE A 75 -25.53 20.02 1.18
CA PHE A 75 -26.44 21.12 0.86
C PHE A 75 -27.02 20.99 -0.55
N THR A 76 -28.36 21.00 -0.64
CA THR A 76 -29.10 21.25 -1.86
C THR A 76 -29.91 22.52 -1.61
N GLU A 77 -29.47 23.64 -2.18
CA GLU A 77 -30.23 24.90 -2.11
C GLU A 77 -30.85 25.15 -3.49
N GLU A 78 -32.19 25.09 -3.56
CA GLU A 78 -32.96 25.47 -4.76
C GLU A 78 -33.12 27.00 -4.78
N GLU A 79 -32.08 27.72 -5.23
CA GLU A 79 -32.24 29.15 -5.47
C GLU A 79 -32.99 29.37 -6.79
N GLN A 80 -34.18 29.96 -6.69
CA GLN A 80 -35.09 30.25 -7.79
C GLN A 80 -34.55 31.43 -8.63
N GLY A 81 -33.59 31.15 -9.49
CA GLY A 81 -33.04 32.10 -10.45
C GLY A 81 -32.35 31.38 -11.59
N ASP A 82 -32.74 31.69 -12.83
CA ASP A 82 -32.24 31.09 -14.08
C ASP A 82 -30.70 31.04 -14.11
N THR A 83 -30.13 29.89 -13.75
CA THR A 83 -28.74 29.60 -14.06
C THR A 83 -28.68 29.13 -15.51
N PRO A 84 -27.81 29.72 -16.37
CA PRO A 84 -27.77 29.42 -17.81
C PRO A 84 -27.40 27.96 -18.17
N LEU A 85 -27.17 27.11 -17.16
CA LEU A 85 -26.82 25.69 -17.30
C LEU A 85 -27.81 24.73 -16.62
N GLY A 86 -28.95 25.21 -16.08
CA GLY A 86 -30.14 24.41 -15.79
C GLY A 86 -29.97 23.17 -14.90
N GLY A 87 -28.95 23.13 -14.05
CA GLY A 87 -28.65 21.98 -13.19
C GLY A 87 -28.40 22.41 -11.75
N PRO A 88 -28.66 21.53 -10.76
CA PRO A 88 -28.44 21.85 -9.35
C PRO A 88 -26.96 22.17 -9.12
N MET A 89 -26.69 23.35 -8.55
CA MET A 89 -25.33 23.80 -8.28
C MET A 89 -24.77 23.01 -7.10
N ARG A 90 -23.79 22.13 -7.36
CA ARG A 90 -23.14 21.31 -6.34
C ARG A 90 -21.81 21.96 -5.97
N LEU A 91 -21.69 22.44 -4.73
CA LEU A 91 -20.44 23.00 -4.21
C LEU A 91 -19.59 21.88 -3.60
N LYS A 92 -18.29 21.86 -3.95
CA LYS A 92 -17.26 21.02 -3.33
C LYS A 92 -16.23 21.95 -2.69
N ALA A 93 -16.17 21.98 -1.35
CA ALA A 93 -15.04 22.57 -0.64
C ALA A 93 -14.04 21.45 -0.31
N THR A 94 -12.77 21.62 -0.71
CA THR A 94 -11.71 20.61 -0.45
C THR A 94 -10.90 20.93 0.80
N CYS A 95 -11.01 22.11 1.39
CA CYS A 95 -10.21 22.49 2.56
C CYS A 95 -11.01 23.45 3.46
N ILE A 96 -11.72 22.91 4.45
CA ILE A 96 -11.82 23.57 5.75
C ILE A 96 -10.97 22.68 6.63
N ASP A 97 -9.72 23.10 6.85
CA ASP A 97 -8.93 22.62 7.96
C ASP A 97 -9.68 23.07 9.22
N ASP A 98 -10.20 22.12 10.01
CA ASP A 98 -10.69 22.38 11.36
C ASP A 98 -9.47 22.67 12.27
N ASP A 99 -8.78 23.78 12.00
CA ASP A 99 -8.03 24.53 13.02
C ASP A 99 -9.06 25.44 13.70
N ASP A 100 -9.80 24.92 14.68
CA ASP A 100 -10.36 25.67 15.81
C ASP A 100 -11.23 24.75 16.68
N ASP A 101 -10.66 24.24 17.77
CA ASP A 101 -11.36 24.02 19.04
C ASP A 101 -10.33 23.97 20.18
N GLU A 102 -9.57 25.06 20.32
CA GLU A 102 -9.03 25.47 21.62
C GLU A 102 -10.02 26.46 22.24
N GLN A 103 -10.92 25.96 23.10
CA GLN A 103 -11.69 26.79 24.03
C GLN A 103 -12.06 25.96 25.28
N PRO A 104 -12.34 26.59 26.43
CA PRO A 104 -11.64 27.66 27.13
C PRO A 104 -11.26 27.27 28.59
#